data_AF-W2CSZ3-F1
#
_entry.id   AF-W2CSZ3-F1
#
_cell.length_a   1.000
_cell.length_b   1.000
_cell.length_c   1.000
_cell.angle_alpha   90.00
_cell.angle_beta   90.00
_cell.angle_gamma   90.00
#
_symmetry.space_group_name_H-M   'P 1'
#
loop_
_entity.id
_entity.type
_entity.pdbx_description
1 polymer ?
#
loop_
_entity_poly.entity_id
_entity_poly.type
_entity_poly.pdbx_seq_one_letter_code
_entity_poly.pdbx_strand_id
1 'polypeptide(L)'
;FEVYQIRWNIEVMNKETKQYLGLGGYQGCDFNGQIADATLCYLTYTVMALEKRFTEYQTMRELFSDMESDLMALTLWKRVLACIERILRVLGETLGLTPQHLMTTICGNDKEMSKILLFYESFHIPNL
;
A
#
# COMPACT_ATOMS: atom_id res chain seq x y z
N PHE A 1 21.53 -20.57 5.68
CA PHE A 1 21.13 -19.68 4.58
C PHE A 1 21.50 -18.22 4.87
N GLU A 2 21.14 -17.67 6.04
CA GLU A 2 21.45 -16.28 6.43
C GLU A 2 22.93 -15.88 6.36
N VAL A 3 23.85 -16.72 6.84
CA VAL A 3 25.30 -16.43 6.78
C VAL A 3 25.79 -16.25 5.34
N TYR A 4 25.24 -17.02 4.40
CA TYR A 4 25.58 -16.90 2.97
C TYR A 4 25.03 -15.61 2.37
N GLN A 5 23.81 -15.20 2.75
CA GLN A 5 23.21 -13.94 2.33
C GLN A 5 24.05 -12.74 2.80
N ILE A 6 24.51 -12.75 4.06
CA ILE A 6 25.38 -11.71 4.60
C ILE A 6 26.70 -11.63 3.83
N ARG A 7 27.35 -12.77 3.58
CA ARG A 7 28.60 -12.82 2.82
C ARG A 7 28.42 -12.27 1.40
N TRP A 8 27.35 -12.66 0.72
CA TRP A 8 27.05 -12.19 -0.63
C TRP A 8 26.81 -10.68 -0.68
N ASN A 9 26.07 -10.12 0.28
CA ASN A 9 25.84 -8.68 0.34
C ASN A 9 27.14 -7.88 0.50
N ILE A 10 28.09 -8.38 1.32
CA ILE A 10 29.41 -7.77 1.45
C ILE A 10 30.18 -7.83 0.12
N GLU A 11 30.09 -8.94 -0.59
CA GLU A 11 30.74 -9.13 -1.89
C GLU A 11 30.18 -8.18 -2.96
N VAL A 12 28.86 -8.01 -3.00
CA VAL A 12 28.17 -7.05 -3.87
C VAL A 12 28.59 -5.61 -3.54
N MET A 13 28.53 -5.22 -2.26
CA MET A 13 28.96 -3.89 -1.81
C MET A 13 30.42 -3.61 -2.20
N ASN A 14 31.33 -4.57 -1.98
CA ASN A 14 32.75 -4.42 -2.32
C ASN A 14 32.98 -4.30 -3.83
N LYS A 15 32.18 -5.00 -4.64
CA LYS A 15 32.21 -4.87 -6.10
C LYS A 15 31.73 -3.47 -6.52
N GLU A 16 30.60 -3.02 -6.00
CA GLU A 16 29.99 -1.73 -6.34
C GLU A 16 30.87 -0.54 -5.94
N THR A 17 31.45 -0.58 -4.74
CA THR A 17 32.37 0.47 -4.25
C THR A 17 33.65 0.56 -5.07
N LYS A 18 34.23 -0.57 -5.49
CA LYS A 18 35.39 -0.57 -6.41
C LYS A 18 35.03 -0.08 -7.80
N GLN A 19 33.90 -0.54 -8.34
CA GLN A 19 33.50 -0.27 -9.73
C GLN A 19 33.00 1.17 -9.93
N TYR A 20 32.20 1.68 -9.00
CA TYR A 20 31.49 2.96 -9.16
C TYR A 20 32.03 4.09 -8.29
N LEU A 21 32.62 3.77 -7.13
CA LEU A 21 33.07 4.76 -6.15
C LEU A 21 34.60 4.84 -6.03
N GLY A 22 35.33 4.13 -6.89
CA GLY A 22 36.79 4.24 -7.00
C GLY A 22 37.57 3.78 -5.77
N LEU A 23 37.03 2.85 -4.97
CA LEU A 23 37.71 2.34 -3.78
C LEU A 23 39.14 1.86 -4.10
N GLY A 24 40.13 2.42 -3.41
CA GLY A 24 41.55 2.09 -3.62
C GLY A 24 42.21 2.86 -4.78
N GLY A 25 41.54 3.86 -5.34
CA GLY A 25 42.09 4.76 -6.35
C GLY A 25 43.09 5.79 -5.81
N TYR A 26 43.08 6.06 -4.49
CA TYR A 26 43.97 7.02 -3.85
C TYR A 26 45.45 6.63 -3.98
N GLN A 27 46.25 7.48 -4.63
CA GLN A 27 47.69 7.26 -4.90
C GLN A 27 48.62 7.97 -3.89
N GLY A 28 48.09 8.58 -2.84
CA GLY A 28 48.91 9.29 -1.86
C GLY A 28 49.72 8.34 -0.97
N CYS A 29 50.93 8.78 -0.59
CA CYS A 29 51.81 8.04 0.32
C CYS A 29 51.42 8.19 1.81
N ASP A 30 50.39 8.96 2.14
CA ASP A 30 49.89 9.07 3.51
C ASP A 30 48.85 7.96 3.80
N PHE A 31 49.15 7.15 4.82
CA PHE A 31 48.26 6.08 5.28
C PHE A 31 46.96 6.64 5.85
N ASN A 32 46.99 7.80 6.52
CA ASN A 32 45.76 8.43 7.01
C ASN A 32 44.87 8.88 5.84
N GLY A 33 45.48 9.40 4.77
CA GLY A 33 44.80 9.69 3.51
C GLY A 33 44.12 8.47 2.88
N GLN A 34 44.80 7.32 2.85
CA GLN A 34 44.22 6.06 2.36
C GLN A 34 43.02 5.59 3.20
N ILE A 35 43.12 5.68 4.53
CA ILE A 35 42.02 5.34 5.43
C ILE A 35 40.84 6.30 5.21
N ALA A 36 41.10 7.60 5.11
CA ALA A 36 40.06 8.61 4.91
C ALA A 36 39.33 8.41 3.58
N ASP A 37 40.06 8.13 2.50
CA ASP A 37 39.49 7.86 1.16
C ASP A 37 38.60 6.61 1.18
N ALA A 38 39.09 5.49 1.73
CA ALA A 38 38.30 4.27 1.85
C ALA A 38 37.05 4.47 2.73
N THR A 39 37.18 5.21 3.83
CA THR A 39 36.07 5.51 4.74
C THR A 39 35.01 6.37 4.04
N LEU A 40 35.43 7.39 3.29
CA LEU A 40 34.52 8.26 2.53
C LEU A 40 33.78 7.47 1.44
N CYS A 41 34.47 6.56 0.76
CA CYS A 41 33.89 5.65 -0.23
C CYS A 41 32.76 4.80 0.37
N TYR A 42 33.00 4.16 1.52
CA TYR A 42 31.98 3.34 2.19
C TYR A 42 30.83 4.16 2.80
N LEU A 43 31.10 5.36 3.32
CA LEU A 43 30.05 6.28 3.77
C LEU A 43 29.14 6.69 2.61
N THR A 44 29.73 7.03 1.46
CA THR A 44 28.98 7.39 0.25
C THR A 44 28.08 6.25 -0.20
N TYR A 45 28.62 5.03 -0.24
CA TYR A 45 27.83 3.83 -0.53
C TYR A 45 26.64 3.67 0.41
N THR A 46 26.88 3.85 1.72
CA THR A 46 25.85 3.70 2.74
C THR A 46 24.71 4.71 2.54
N VAL A 47 25.04 5.97 2.22
CA VAL A 47 24.05 7.01 1.92
C VAL A 47 23.20 6.63 0.70
N MET A 48 23.84 6.22 -0.40
CA MET A 48 23.12 5.79 -1.61
C MET A 48 22.23 4.57 -1.37
N ALA A 49 22.72 3.59 -0.61
CA ALA A 49 21.94 2.40 -0.26
C ALA A 49 20.72 2.75 0.60
N LEU A 50 20.84 3.73 1.51
CA LEU A 50 19.71 4.25 2.29
C LEU A 50 18.71 4.98 1.40
N GLU A 51 19.17 5.87 0.52
CA GLU A 51 18.33 6.61 -0.42
C GLU A 51 17.50 5.66 -1.31
N LYS A 52 18.15 4.61 -1.83
CA LYS A 52 17.48 3.56 -2.60
C LYS A 52 16.36 2.89 -1.80
N ARG A 53 16.62 2.52 -0.54
CA ARG A 53 15.60 1.91 0.34
C ARG A 53 14.44 2.86 0.59
N PHE A 54 14.72 4.12 0.89
CA PHE A 54 13.66 5.12 1.10
C PHE A 54 12.80 5.31 -0.15
N THR A 55 13.43 5.35 -1.32
CA THR A 55 12.73 5.49 -2.61
C THR A 55 11.88 4.26 -2.92
N GLU A 56 12.38 3.06 -2.67
CA GLU A 56 11.60 1.81 -2.82
C GLU A 56 10.39 1.78 -1.87
N TYR A 57 10.55 2.20 -0.61
CA TYR A 57 9.43 2.30 0.32
C TYR A 57 8.41 3.36 -0.10
N GLN A 58 8.88 4.53 -0.52
CA GLN A 58 8.01 5.63 -0.93
C GLN A 58 7.23 5.27 -2.20
N THR A 59 7.88 4.68 -3.21
CA THR A 59 7.21 4.23 -4.44
C THR A 59 6.22 3.09 -4.18
N MET A 60 6.55 2.14 -3.29
CA MET A 60 5.60 1.11 -2.87
C MET A 60 4.38 1.72 -2.16
N ARG A 61 4.60 2.69 -1.27
CA ARG A 61 3.50 3.40 -0.59
C ARG A 61 2.61 4.14 -1.58
N GLU A 62 3.21 4.87 -2.52
CA GLU A 62 2.47 5.59 -3.57
C GLU A 62 1.65 4.62 -4.43
N LEU A 63 2.22 3.48 -4.83
CA LEU A 63 1.54 2.45 -5.62
C LEU A 63 0.27 1.91 -4.93
N PHE A 64 0.29 1.76 -3.61
CA PHE A 64 -0.83 1.19 -2.84
C PHE A 64 -1.73 2.24 -2.20
N SER A 65 -1.38 3.53 -2.22
CA SER A 65 -2.15 4.60 -1.59
C SER A 65 -3.58 4.69 -2.16
N ASP A 66 -3.71 4.59 -3.48
CA ASP A 66 -5.03 4.66 -4.14
C ASP A 66 -5.87 3.43 -3.77
N MET A 67 -5.25 2.25 -3.82
CA MET A 67 -5.89 0.98 -3.42
C MET A 67 -6.31 0.98 -1.94
N GLU A 68 -5.53 1.58 -1.04
CA GLU A 68 -5.86 1.70 0.37
C GLU A 68 -7.15 2.51 0.57
N SER A 69 -7.29 3.63 -0.14
CA SER A 69 -8.49 4.48 -0.08
C SER A 69 -9.74 3.75 -0.57
N ASP A 70 -9.64 2.99 -1.67
CA ASP A 70 -10.73 2.19 -2.22
C ASP A 70 -11.13 1.04 -1.29
N LEU A 71 -10.14 0.35 -0.70
CA LEU A 71 -10.39 -0.70 0.27
C LEU A 71 -11.05 -0.16 1.55
N MET A 72 -10.66 1.03 2.01
CA MET A 72 -11.32 1.70 3.12
C MET A 72 -12.77 2.03 2.79
N ALA A 73 -13.03 2.61 1.63
CA ALA A 73 -14.40 2.90 1.16
C ALA A 73 -15.24 1.62 1.09
N LEU A 74 -14.74 0.56 0.45
CA LEU A 74 -15.42 -0.73 0.34
C LEU A 74 -15.72 -1.35 1.72
N THR A 75 -14.77 -1.26 2.66
CA THR A 75 -14.93 -1.78 4.02
C THR A 75 -16.00 -1.01 4.78
N LEU A 76 -16.04 0.32 4.64
CA LEU A 76 -17.09 1.16 5.21
C LEU A 76 -18.45 0.82 4.60
N TRP A 77 -18.55 0.66 3.28
CA TRP A 77 -19.79 0.26 2.61
C TRP A 77 -20.33 -1.07 3.10
N LYS A 78 -19.46 -2.08 3.22
CA LYS A 78 -19.85 -3.39 3.78
C LYS A 78 -20.39 -3.27 5.21
N ARG A 79 -19.78 -2.42 6.04
CA ARG A 79 -20.24 -2.17 7.42
C ARG A 79 -21.59 -1.45 7.45
N VAL A 80 -21.79 -0.45 6.59
CA VAL A 80 -23.06 0.28 6.46
C VAL A 80 -24.17 -0.66 6.02
N LEU A 81 -23.91 -1.50 5.01
CA LEU A 81 -24.89 -2.47 4.52
C LEU A 81 -25.30 -3.48 5.60
N ALA A 82 -24.33 -4.02 6.34
CA ALA A 82 -24.60 -4.91 7.47
C ALA A 82 -25.43 -4.23 8.57
N CYS A 83 -25.26 -2.92 8.78
CA CYS A 83 -26.07 -2.15 9.72
C CYS A 83 -27.52 -2.01 9.24
N ILE A 84 -27.71 -1.68 7.96
CA ILE A 84 -29.05 -1.58 7.33
C ILE A 84 -29.77 -2.92 7.42
N GLU A 85 -29.10 -4.02 7.09
CA GLU A 85 -29.65 -5.37 7.19
C GLU A 85 -30.12 -5.67 8.62
N ARG A 86 -29.31 -5.31 9.62
CA ARG A 86 -29.64 -5.50 11.03
C ARG A 86 -30.86 -4.68 11.45
N ILE A 87 -30.98 -3.43 11.00
CA ILE A 87 -32.14 -2.58 11.25
C ILE A 87 -33.40 -3.18 10.61
N LEU A 88 -33.32 -3.59 9.35
CA LEU A 88 -34.43 -4.23 8.64
C LEU A 88 -34.89 -5.52 9.31
N ARG A 89 -33.95 -6.33 9.81
CA ARG A 89 -34.26 -7.56 10.56
C ARG A 89 -35.04 -7.27 11.83
N VAL A 90 -34.60 -6.29 12.62
CA VAL A 90 -35.31 -5.87 13.85
C VAL A 90 -36.69 -5.31 13.52
N LEU A 91 -36.80 -4.46 12.49
CA LEU A 91 -38.10 -3.92 12.06
C LEU A 91 -39.06 -5.03 11.60
N GLY A 92 -38.57 -5.99 10.81
CA GLY A 92 -39.35 -7.16 10.39
C GLY A 92 -39.84 -8.01 11.56
N GLU A 93 -38.97 -8.28 12.54
CA GLU A 93 -39.33 -8.98 13.78
C GLU A 93 -40.41 -8.21 14.57
N THR A 94 -40.31 -6.88 14.68
CA THR A 94 -41.31 -6.06 15.40
C THR A 94 -42.66 -5.94 14.70
N LEU A 95 -42.68 -5.95 13.37
CA LEU A 95 -43.89 -5.78 12.56
C LEU A 95 -44.52 -7.11 12.13
N GLY A 96 -43.91 -8.26 12.47
CA GLY A 96 -44.35 -9.59 12.05
C GLY A 96 -44.16 -9.84 10.54
N LEU A 97 -43.34 -9.03 9.87
CA LEU A 97 -43.08 -9.10 8.42
C LEU A 97 -41.71 -9.73 8.17
N THR A 98 -41.63 -10.69 7.24
CA THR A 98 -40.34 -11.26 6.87
C THR A 98 -39.52 -10.25 6.04
N PRO A 99 -38.18 -10.23 6.17
CA PRO A 99 -37.30 -9.37 5.36
C PRO A 99 -37.54 -9.54 3.85
N GLN A 100 -37.91 -10.75 3.41
CA GLN A 100 -38.29 -11.05 2.03
C GLN A 100 -39.55 -10.28 1.61
N HIS A 101 -40.55 -10.13 2.47
CA HIS A 101 -41.76 -9.38 2.16
C HIS A 101 -41.47 -7.89 1.99
N LEU A 102 -40.68 -7.30 2.90
CA LEU A 102 -40.22 -5.92 2.78
C LEU A 102 -39.42 -5.67 1.49
N MET A 103 -38.48 -6.56 1.17
CA MET A 103 -37.73 -6.50 -0.10
C MET A 103 -38.67 -6.55 -1.31
N THR A 104 -39.66 -7.44 -1.33
CA THR A 104 -40.63 -7.51 -2.43
C THR A 104 -41.53 -6.28 -2.52
N THR A 105 -41.90 -5.66 -1.39
CA THR A 105 -42.69 -4.42 -1.38
C THR A 105 -41.88 -3.22 -1.87
N ILE A 106 -40.59 -3.16 -1.53
CA ILE A 106 -39.68 -2.11 -2.01
C ILE A 106 -39.38 -2.30 -3.50
N CYS A 107 -39.06 -3.52 -3.94
CA CYS A 107 -38.81 -3.84 -5.35
C CYS A 107 -40.05 -3.66 -6.24
N GLY A 108 -41.25 -3.97 -5.73
CA GLY A 108 -42.51 -3.79 -6.45
C GLY A 108 -42.97 -2.34 -6.56
N ASN A 109 -42.33 -1.42 -5.83
CA ASN A 109 -42.63 0.00 -5.90
C ASN A 109 -41.62 0.70 -6.83
N ASP A 110 -42.01 0.81 -8.10
CA ASP A 110 -41.20 1.35 -9.20
C ASP A 110 -40.58 2.73 -8.89
N LYS A 111 -41.29 3.54 -8.09
CA LYS A 111 -40.86 4.87 -7.67
C LYS A 111 -39.75 4.82 -6.60
N GLU A 112 -39.79 3.85 -5.69
CA GLU A 112 -38.75 3.67 -4.68
C GLU A 112 -37.55 2.92 -5.25
N MET A 113 -37.76 1.95 -6.14
CA MET A 113 -36.65 1.33 -6.88
C MET A 113 -35.89 2.33 -7.74
N SER A 114 -36.57 3.24 -8.42
CA SER A 114 -35.92 4.31 -9.19
C SER A 114 -35.00 5.17 -8.32
N LYS A 115 -35.38 5.46 -7.07
CA LYS A 115 -34.54 6.22 -6.14
C LYS A 115 -33.32 5.42 -5.68
N ILE A 116 -33.47 4.12 -5.43
CA ILE A 116 -32.36 3.22 -5.07
C ILE A 116 -31.38 3.09 -6.24
N LEU A 117 -31.88 2.98 -7.46
CA LEU A 117 -31.08 2.95 -8.69
C LEU A 117 -30.31 4.25 -8.88
N LEU A 118 -30.96 5.41 -8.71
CA LEU A 118 -30.29 6.72 -8.76
C LEU A 118 -29.21 6.84 -7.67
N PHE A 119 -29.47 6.31 -6.47
CA PHE A 119 -28.49 6.32 -5.38
C PHE A 119 -27.28 5.43 -5.73
N TYR A 120 -27.52 4.25 -6.32
CA TYR A 120 -26.46 3.37 -6.81
C TYR A 120 -25.65 4.02 -7.94
N GLU A 121 -26.29 4.65 -8.92
CA GLU A 121 -25.61 5.36 -10.01
C GLU A 121 -24.80 6.57 -9.49
N SER A 122 -25.28 7.26 -8.46
CA SER A 122 -24.50 8.34 -7.82
C SER A 122 -23.31 7.86 -6.99
N PHE A 123 -23.31 6.59 -6.56
CA PHE A 123 -22.19 5.95 -5.88
C PHE A 123 -21.23 5.23 -6.82
N HIS A 124 -21.72 4.80 -7.98
CA HIS A 124 -20.89 4.27 -9.03
C HIS A 124 -20.11 5.42 -9.67
N ILE A 125 -18.89 5.65 -9.19
CA ILE A 125 -17.92 6.48 -9.89
C ILE A 125 -17.78 5.88 -11.30
N PRO A 126 -18.12 6.60 -12.37
CA PRO A 126 -17.87 6.12 -13.71
C PRO A 126 -16.35 6.19 -13.94
N ASN A 127 -15.78 5.07 -14.40
CA ASN A 127 -14.35 4.83 -14.67
C ASN A 127 -13.54 4.24 -13.49
N LEU A 128 -13.74 2.94 -13.26
CA LEU A 128 -12.64 2.01 -13.52
C LEU A 128 -12.81 1.45 -14.94
#